data_AF-A0A0U1P532-F1
#
_entry.id   AF-A0A0U1P532-F1
#
_cell.length_a   1.000
_cell.length_b   1.000
_cell.length_c   1.000
_cell.angle_alpha   90.00
_cell.angle_beta   90.00
_cell.angle_gamma   90.00
#
_symmetry.space_group_name_H-M   'P 1'
#
loop_
_entity.id
_entity.type
_entity.pdbx_description
1 polymer ?
#
loop_
_entity_poly.entity_id
_entity_poly.type
_entity_poly.pdbx_seq_one_letter_code
_entity_poly.pdbx_strand_id
1 'polypeptide(L)'
;MLKKGLILAVSCLSLLSSVNVQAQDVNMRYSALYGKLKNNLKEGHDDVKIRLYLVDRAGQTCHVHKASMRKDEHYEELTIPADYALSIPLDSNLRQANPDVTFVIDDGITCDVSMQILAENYQSKVLEQAYIEAIVPQMNTMMADLGGMFSQWFMPKAEGVH
;
A
#
# COMPACT_ATOMS: atom_id res chain seq x y z
N MET A 1 31.10 -31.21 65.90
CA MET A 1 31.04 -31.77 64.53
C MET A 1 29.94 -31.05 63.77
N LEU A 2 30.27 -30.59 62.57
CA LEU A 2 29.55 -29.66 61.71
C LEU A 2 28.53 -30.42 60.84
N LYS A 3 27.31 -29.88 60.65
CA LYS A 3 26.61 -29.80 59.35
C LYS A 3 25.27 -29.08 59.50
N LYS A 4 25.29 -27.76 59.27
CA LYS A 4 24.10 -26.96 58.97
C LYS A 4 23.74 -27.20 57.51
N GLY A 5 22.62 -27.89 57.25
CA GLY A 5 22.08 -28.05 55.91
C GLY A 5 21.30 -26.80 55.51
N LEU A 6 21.95 -25.93 54.73
CA LEU A 6 21.33 -24.76 54.13
C LEU A 6 20.56 -25.22 52.88
N ILE A 7 19.25 -25.34 52.97
CA ILE A 7 18.37 -25.59 51.82
C ILE A 7 18.13 -24.23 51.14
N LEU A 8 18.83 -23.99 50.02
CA LEU A 8 18.60 -22.86 49.13
C LEU A 8 17.38 -23.17 48.26
N ALA A 9 16.23 -22.59 48.61
CA ALA A 9 15.06 -22.55 47.75
C ALA A 9 15.28 -21.48 46.66
N VAL A 10 15.67 -21.91 45.47
CA VAL A 10 15.75 -21.06 44.28
C VAL A 10 14.34 -20.91 43.70
N SER A 11 13.67 -19.80 44.06
CA SER A 11 12.41 -19.40 43.44
C SER A 11 12.71 -18.86 42.04
N CYS A 12 12.40 -19.65 41.01
CA CYS A 12 12.56 -19.26 39.62
C CYS A 12 11.41 -18.32 39.25
N LEU A 13 11.61 -17.02 39.43
CA LEU A 13 10.67 -15.98 39.02
C LEU A 13 10.73 -15.88 37.49
N SER A 14 9.86 -16.64 36.81
CA SER A 14 9.71 -16.58 35.36
C SER A 14 9.10 -15.23 34.96
N LEU A 15 9.99 -14.29 34.61
CA LEU A 15 9.65 -13.06 33.90
C LEU A 15 9.06 -13.45 32.54
N LEU A 16 7.73 -13.52 32.48
CA LEU A 16 7.00 -13.48 31.21
C LEU A 16 7.19 -12.07 30.65
N SER A 17 8.18 -11.91 29.78
CA SER A 17 8.35 -10.71 28.97
C SER A 17 7.15 -10.62 28.02
N SER A 18 6.11 -9.89 28.42
CA SER A 18 5.06 -9.44 27.51
C SER A 18 5.74 -8.56 26.46
N VAL A 19 6.06 -9.13 25.30
CA VAL A 19 6.40 -8.32 24.12
C VAL A 19 5.16 -7.51 23.80
N ASN A 20 5.19 -6.23 24.16
CA ASN A 20 4.18 -5.29 23.71
C ASN A 20 4.35 -5.16 22.20
N VAL A 21 3.48 -5.82 21.47
CA VAL A 21 3.28 -5.64 20.04
C VAL A 21 2.73 -4.20 19.90
N GLN A 22 3.60 -3.27 19.51
CA GLN A 22 3.31 -1.88 19.18
C GLN A 22 3.13 -1.76 17.66
N ALA A 23 1.89 -1.59 17.21
CA ALA A 23 1.55 -1.36 15.81
C ALA A 23 2.41 -0.28 15.16
N GLN A 24 2.91 -0.55 13.95
CA GLN A 24 3.80 0.38 13.24
C GLN A 24 2.99 1.32 12.34
N ASP A 25 3.29 2.62 12.44
CA ASP A 25 2.67 3.67 11.62
C ASP A 25 3.53 3.99 10.38
N VAL A 26 2.92 3.92 9.20
CA VAL A 26 3.46 4.46 7.95
C VAL A 26 2.78 5.79 7.68
N ASN A 27 3.56 6.88 7.77
CA ASN A 27 3.07 8.25 7.62
C ASN A 27 3.51 8.84 6.27
N MET A 28 2.56 9.44 5.54
CA MET A 28 2.80 10.03 4.23
C MET A 28 2.04 11.34 4.05
N ARG A 29 2.60 12.25 3.26
CA ARG A 29 1.89 13.46 2.85
C ARG A 29 0.85 13.12 1.79
N TYR A 30 -0.38 13.60 1.93
CA TYR A 30 -1.43 13.41 0.93
C TYR A 30 -0.97 13.84 -0.47
N SER A 31 -0.23 14.94 -0.60
CA SER A 31 0.29 15.41 -1.90
C SER A 31 1.19 14.39 -2.61
N ALA A 32 1.94 13.56 -1.86
CA ALA A 32 2.78 12.52 -2.45
C ALA A 32 1.94 11.36 -3.01
N LEU A 33 0.90 10.96 -2.27
CA LEU A 33 -0.06 9.94 -2.70
C LEU A 33 -0.89 10.43 -3.90
N TYR A 34 -1.44 11.64 -3.82
CA TYR A 34 -2.15 12.28 -4.92
C TYR A 34 -1.28 12.36 -6.17
N GLY A 35 0.00 12.74 -6.03
CA GLY A 35 0.92 12.84 -7.16
C GLY A 35 1.09 11.53 -7.93
N LYS A 36 1.07 10.39 -7.23
CA LYS A 36 1.14 9.04 -7.82
C LYS A 36 -0.19 8.63 -8.47
N LEU A 37 -1.31 9.01 -7.87
CA LEU A 37 -2.64 8.55 -8.30
C LEU A 37 -3.36 9.49 -9.28
N LYS A 38 -2.94 10.75 -9.43
CA LYS A 38 -3.64 11.77 -10.23
C LYS A 38 -3.92 11.37 -11.69
N ASN A 39 -3.09 10.51 -12.27
CA ASN A 39 -3.29 10.05 -13.63
C ASN A 39 -4.54 9.18 -13.75
N ASN A 40 -5.04 8.56 -12.66
CA ASN A 40 -6.32 7.84 -12.68
C ASN A 40 -7.55 8.70 -13.04
N LEU A 41 -7.41 10.03 -12.96
CA LEU A 41 -8.44 11.01 -13.32
C LEU A 41 -8.43 11.38 -14.81
N LYS A 42 -7.39 10.99 -15.56
CA LYS A 42 -7.31 11.24 -17.00
C LYS A 42 -8.16 10.24 -17.78
N GLU A 43 -8.56 10.63 -18.98
CA GLU A 43 -9.30 9.79 -19.93
C GLU A 43 -8.35 8.89 -20.73
N GLY A 44 -8.90 7.85 -21.36
CA GLY A 44 -8.14 6.96 -22.27
C GLY A 44 -7.53 5.73 -21.60
N HIS A 45 -7.82 5.53 -20.32
CA HIS A 45 -7.45 4.35 -19.55
C HIS A 45 -8.50 4.09 -18.44
N ASP A 46 -9.77 4.06 -18.82
CA ASP A 46 -10.89 3.97 -17.86
C ASP A 46 -10.91 2.65 -17.11
N ASP A 47 -10.47 1.57 -17.76
CA ASP A 47 -10.38 0.21 -17.23
C ASP A 47 -8.99 -0.13 -16.70
N VAL A 48 -8.08 0.85 -16.60
CA VAL A 48 -6.72 0.65 -16.07
C VAL A 48 -6.41 1.72 -15.04
N LYS A 49 -6.10 1.30 -13.81
CA LYS A 49 -5.85 2.21 -12.70
C LYS A 49 -4.49 1.95 -12.06
N ILE A 50 -3.89 3.04 -11.58
CA ILE A 50 -2.79 2.99 -10.63
C ILE A 50 -3.37 2.65 -9.27
N ARG A 51 -2.84 1.61 -8.63
CA ARG A 51 -3.12 1.26 -7.24
C ARG A 51 -1.84 1.29 -6.44
N LEU A 52 -1.95 1.74 -5.20
CA LEU A 52 -0.83 1.77 -4.27
C LEU A 52 -1.02 0.67 -3.24
N TYR A 53 0.05 0.01 -2.87
CA TYR A 53 0.08 -1.01 -1.81
C TYR A 53 1.25 -0.71 -0.88
N LEU A 54 1.15 -1.13 0.37
CA LEU A 54 2.31 -1.26 1.24
C LEU A 54 2.86 -2.68 1.07
N VAL A 55 4.15 -2.81 0.78
CA VAL A 55 4.80 -4.12 0.59
C VAL A 55 6.03 -4.25 1.46
N ASP A 56 6.28 -5.46 1.94
CA ASP A 56 7.49 -5.77 2.71
C ASP A 56 8.72 -5.95 1.79
N ARG A 57 9.87 -6.26 2.39
CA ARG A 57 11.12 -6.51 1.65
C ARG A 57 11.07 -7.74 0.73
N ALA A 58 10.17 -8.68 0.98
CA ALA A 58 9.94 -9.85 0.13
C ALA A 58 8.92 -9.56 -0.99
N GLY A 59 8.35 -8.35 -1.03
CA GLY A 59 7.33 -7.93 -1.98
C GLY A 59 5.93 -8.42 -1.65
N GLN A 60 5.69 -8.92 -0.43
CA GLN A 60 4.35 -9.31 0.02
C GLN A 60 3.57 -8.08 0.47
N THR A 61 2.27 -8.04 0.15
CA THR A 61 1.38 -6.96 0.60
C THR A 61 1.25 -6.99 2.12
N CYS A 62 1.53 -5.87 2.76
CA CYS A 62 1.35 -5.70 4.19
C CYS A 62 -0.12 -5.54 4.56
N HIS A 63 -0.54 -6.14 5.67
CA HIS A 63 -1.88 -5.94 6.17
C HIS A 63 -2.01 -4.58 6.83
N VAL A 64 -2.94 -3.79 6.30
CA VAL A 64 -3.31 -2.49 6.87
C VAL A 64 -4.50 -2.71 7.79
N HIS A 65 -4.35 -2.35 9.06
CA HIS A 65 -5.38 -2.45 10.09
C HIS A 65 -6.23 -1.20 10.19
N LYS A 66 -5.60 -0.04 9.97
CA LYS A 66 -6.24 1.27 10.04
C LYS A 66 -5.61 2.23 9.04
N ALA A 67 -6.42 3.07 8.44
CA ALA A 67 -5.97 4.13 7.53
C ALA A 67 -6.71 5.41 7.88
N SER A 68 -6.03 6.55 7.92
CA SER A 68 -6.68 7.83 8.22
C SER A 68 -5.93 9.03 7.68
N MET A 69 -6.64 10.14 7.53
CA MET A 69 -6.08 11.45 7.23
C MET A 69 -6.27 12.37 8.43
N ARG A 70 -5.26 13.19 8.73
CA ARG A 70 -5.34 14.20 9.78
C ARG A 70 -4.72 15.52 9.35
N LYS A 71 -5.41 16.61 9.66
CA LYS A 71 -4.87 17.97 9.58
C LYS A 71 -5.43 18.79 10.74
N ASP A 72 -4.54 19.22 11.63
CA ASP A 72 -4.91 19.94 12.84
C ASP A 72 -5.98 19.14 13.63
N GLU A 73 -7.16 19.71 13.88
CA GLU A 73 -8.27 19.03 14.58
C GLU A 73 -9.14 18.13 13.67
N HIS A 74 -8.96 18.21 12.35
CA HIS A 74 -9.75 17.44 11.40
C HIS A 74 -9.16 16.04 11.21
N TYR A 75 -10.02 15.03 11.41
CA TYR A 75 -9.68 13.62 11.30
C TYR A 75 -10.71 12.91 10.43
N GLU A 76 -10.22 12.08 9.52
CA GLU A 76 -11.06 11.24 8.66
C GLU A 76 -10.46 9.83 8.57
N GLU A 77 -11.28 8.81 8.78
CA GLU A 77 -10.89 7.42 8.61
C GLU A 77 -11.08 6.98 7.16
N LEU A 78 -10.09 6.31 6.59
CA LEU A 78 -10.11 5.84 5.22
C LEU A 78 -10.57 4.38 5.17
N THR A 79 -11.28 4.02 4.10
CA THR A 79 -11.70 2.64 3.86
C THR A 79 -10.50 1.78 3.47
N ILE A 80 -10.40 0.58 4.04
CA ILE A 80 -9.40 -0.42 3.66
C ILE A 80 -10.12 -1.49 2.83
N PRO A 81 -9.81 -1.61 1.52
CA PRO A 81 -10.40 -2.63 0.67
C PRO A 81 -9.84 -4.01 1.02
N ALA A 82 -10.55 -5.07 0.60
CA ALA A 82 -10.16 -6.46 0.91
C ALA A 82 -8.80 -6.89 0.34
N ASP A 83 -8.31 -6.20 -0.70
CA ASP A 83 -7.00 -6.45 -1.30
C ASP A 83 -5.90 -5.56 -0.72
N TYR A 84 -6.20 -4.76 0.31
CA TYR A 84 -5.27 -3.87 1.00
C TYR A 84 -4.63 -2.76 0.14
N ALA A 85 -5.20 -2.44 -1.02
CA ALA A 85 -4.75 -1.24 -1.72
C ALA A 85 -5.08 0.02 -0.90
N LEU A 86 -4.23 1.04 -1.00
CA LEU A 86 -4.43 2.30 -0.30
C LEU A 86 -5.55 3.09 -0.99
N SER A 87 -6.73 3.12 -0.38
CA SER A 87 -7.89 3.86 -0.87
C SER A 87 -7.77 5.34 -0.50
N ILE A 88 -7.22 6.14 -1.40
CA ILE A 88 -7.02 7.58 -1.21
C ILE A 88 -7.99 8.37 -2.09
N PRO A 89 -8.86 9.23 -1.52
CA PRO A 89 -9.72 10.09 -2.32
C PRO A 89 -8.87 11.05 -3.16
N LEU A 90 -9.22 11.23 -4.44
CA LEU A 90 -8.54 12.17 -5.33
C LEU A 90 -9.30 13.49 -5.41
N ASP A 91 -9.14 14.30 -4.36
CA ASP A 91 -9.81 15.58 -4.20
C ASP A 91 -8.82 16.76 -4.22
N SER A 92 -9.22 17.86 -4.86
CA SER A 92 -8.39 19.06 -5.03
C SER A 92 -8.28 19.91 -3.77
N ASN A 93 -9.31 19.92 -2.91
CA ASN A 93 -9.29 20.61 -1.62
C ASN A 93 -8.36 19.87 -0.65
N LEU A 94 -8.43 18.54 -0.60
CA LEU A 94 -7.49 17.70 0.16
C LEU A 94 -6.06 17.90 -0.34
N ARG A 95 -5.86 18.07 -1.65
CA ARG A 95 -4.53 18.38 -2.22
C ARG A 95 -3.99 19.71 -1.72
N GLN A 96 -4.83 20.71 -1.59
CA GLN A 96 -4.46 22.03 -1.09
C GLN A 96 -4.20 22.02 0.43
N ALA A 97 -5.07 21.38 1.21
CA ALA A 97 -4.93 21.24 2.66
C ALA A 97 -3.72 20.37 3.04
N ASN A 98 -3.45 19.35 2.21
CA ASN A 98 -2.34 18.41 2.32
C ASN A 98 -2.24 17.79 3.73
N PRO A 99 -3.26 17.01 4.15
CA PRO A 99 -3.24 16.29 5.42
C PRO A 99 -2.13 15.24 5.45
N ASP A 100 -1.76 14.83 6.67
CA ASP A 100 -0.94 13.64 6.85
C ASP A 100 -1.82 12.40 6.78
N VAL A 101 -1.37 11.39 6.06
CA VAL A 101 -2.05 10.12 5.88
C VAL A 101 -1.27 9.05 6.64
N THR A 102 -1.93 8.37 7.55
CA THR A 102 -1.34 7.35 8.42
C THR A 102 -1.97 5.99 8.14
N PHE A 103 -1.13 4.99 7.95
CA PHE A 103 -1.50 3.58 7.84
C PHE A 103 -0.89 2.80 9.00
N VAL A 104 -1.71 2.03 9.70
CA VAL A 104 -1.29 1.17 10.79
C VAL A 104 -1.13 -0.25 10.24
N ILE A 105 0.07 -0.81 10.35
CA ILE A 105 0.45 -2.13 9.82
C ILE A 105 0.91 -3.09 10.93
N ASP A 106 1.15 -4.35 10.56
CA ASP A 106 1.74 -5.36 11.43
C ASP A 106 3.11 -4.95 11.98
N ASP A 107 3.34 -5.34 13.23
CA ASP A 107 4.59 -5.12 13.95
C ASP A 107 5.80 -5.83 13.38
N GLY A 108 6.96 -5.19 13.52
CA GLY A 108 8.24 -5.78 13.16
C GLY A 108 8.44 -5.92 11.65
N ILE A 109 7.49 -5.45 10.84
CA ILE A 109 7.55 -5.42 9.39
C ILE A 109 7.69 -3.97 8.94
N THR A 110 8.76 -3.70 8.20
CA THR A 110 8.89 -2.42 7.49
C THR A 110 8.28 -2.56 6.10
N CYS A 111 7.31 -1.70 5.79
CA CYS A 111 6.66 -1.70 4.50
C CYS A 111 6.91 -0.39 3.76
N ASP A 112 7.16 -0.51 2.46
CA ASP A 112 7.35 0.59 1.53
C ASP A 112 6.17 0.69 0.57
N VAL A 113 5.96 1.88 0.00
CA VAL A 113 4.90 2.09 -0.99
C VAL A 113 5.30 1.51 -2.33
N SER A 114 4.51 0.56 -2.82
CA SER A 114 4.57 0.05 -4.18
C SER A 114 3.45 0.65 -5.03
N MET A 115 3.79 1.05 -6.26
CA MET A 115 2.85 1.55 -7.25
C MET A 115 2.67 0.50 -8.34
N GLN A 116 1.43 0.11 -8.60
CA GLN A 116 1.08 -0.91 -9.57
C GLN A 116 0.04 -0.37 -10.56
N ILE A 117 0.14 -0.77 -11.83
CA ILE A 117 -0.85 -0.45 -12.85
C ILE A 117 -1.65 -1.72 -13.10
N LEU A 118 -2.94 -1.69 -12.79
CA LEU A 118 -3.80 -2.86 -12.81
C LEU A 118 -5.00 -2.61 -13.72
N ALA A 119 -5.41 -3.66 -14.44
CA ALA A 119 -6.68 -3.65 -15.15
C ALA A 119 -7.83 -3.88 -14.17
N GLU A 120 -8.89 -3.12 -14.30
CA GLU A 120 -10.10 -3.22 -13.50
C GLU A 120 -11.06 -4.28 -14.09
N ASN A 121 -11.99 -4.75 -13.27
CA ASN A 121 -13.09 -5.62 -13.68
C ASN A 121 -12.70 -6.95 -14.36
N TYR A 122 -11.45 -7.40 -14.18
CA TYR A 122 -11.02 -8.71 -14.72
C TYR A 122 -11.82 -9.85 -14.06
N GLN A 123 -12.58 -10.58 -14.88
CA GLN A 123 -13.30 -11.77 -14.44
C GLN A 123 -12.47 -13.01 -14.79
N SER A 124 -11.98 -13.71 -13.76
CA SER A 124 -10.97 -14.77 -13.84
C SER A 124 -11.30 -15.99 -14.70
N LYS A 125 -12.50 -16.07 -15.31
CA LYS A 125 -12.98 -17.30 -15.95
C LYS A 125 -12.77 -17.38 -17.45
N VAL A 126 -12.52 -16.28 -18.17
CA VAL A 126 -12.06 -16.33 -19.56
C VAL A 126 -11.23 -15.06 -19.84
N LEU A 127 -9.93 -15.23 -20.05
CA LEU A 127 -9.12 -14.18 -20.64
C LEU A 127 -9.47 -14.11 -22.13
N GLU A 128 -10.51 -13.37 -22.46
CA GLU A 128 -10.93 -13.21 -23.84
C GLU A 128 -9.92 -12.32 -24.57
N GLN A 129 -9.55 -12.71 -25.79
CA GLN A 129 -8.69 -11.92 -26.66
C GLN A 129 -9.20 -10.47 -26.79
N ALA A 130 -10.53 -10.30 -26.87
CA ALA A 130 -11.18 -8.98 -26.92
C ALA A 130 -10.90 -8.12 -25.66
N TYR A 131 -10.81 -8.72 -24.48
CA TYR A 131 -10.46 -8.00 -23.26
C TYR A 131 -9.00 -7.53 -23.31
N ILE A 132 -8.08 -8.40 -23.74
CA ILE A 132 -6.67 -8.02 -23.91
C ILE A 132 -6.51 -6.88 -24.93
N GLU A 133 -7.20 -6.99 -26.08
CA GLU A 133 -7.18 -5.96 -27.13
C GLU A 133 -7.75 -4.61 -26.65
N ALA A 134 -8.70 -4.63 -25.70
CA ALA A 134 -9.24 -3.42 -25.08
C ALA A 134 -8.33 -2.82 -24.00
N ILE A 135 -7.66 -3.65 -23.19
CA ILE A 135 -6.87 -3.21 -22.03
C ILE A 135 -5.44 -2.80 -22.41
N VAL A 136 -4.78 -3.51 -23.31
CA VAL A 136 -3.37 -3.22 -23.66
C VAL A 136 -3.15 -1.79 -24.16
N PRO A 137 -4.00 -1.21 -25.03
CA PRO A 137 -3.88 0.21 -25.41
C PRO A 137 -4.00 1.15 -24.20
N GLN A 138 -4.92 0.86 -23.27
CA GLN A 138 -5.13 1.64 -22.06
C GLN A 138 -3.92 1.58 -21.11
N MET A 139 -3.30 0.40 -20.95
CA MET A 139 -2.06 0.26 -20.18
C MET A 139 -0.93 1.09 -20.79
N ASN A 140 -0.79 1.07 -22.11
CA ASN A 140 0.19 1.89 -22.82
C ASN A 140 -0.06 3.40 -22.63
N THR A 141 -1.32 3.84 -22.69
CA THR A 141 -1.69 5.24 -22.40
C THR A 141 -1.34 5.64 -20.97
N MET A 142 -1.71 4.84 -19.97
CA MET A 142 -1.39 5.09 -18.56
C MET A 142 0.13 5.18 -18.33
N MET A 143 0.89 4.25 -18.92
CA MET A 143 2.35 4.30 -18.85
C MET A 143 2.88 5.58 -19.51
N ALA A 144 2.40 5.94 -20.71
CA ALA A 144 2.77 7.17 -21.42
C ALA A 144 2.57 8.42 -20.55
N ASP A 145 1.42 8.48 -19.87
CA ASP A 145 1.08 9.56 -18.94
C ASP A 145 1.97 9.60 -17.68
N LEU A 146 2.46 8.46 -17.22
CA LEU A 146 3.39 8.36 -16.11
C LEU A 146 4.80 8.78 -16.50
N GLY A 147 5.28 8.37 -17.67
CA GLY A 147 6.62 8.73 -18.14
C GLY A 147 6.70 10.16 -18.69
N GLY A 148 5.57 10.82 -18.94
CA GLY A 148 5.51 12.18 -19.48
C GLY A 148 6.13 12.30 -20.88
N MET A 149 6.62 13.49 -21.21
CA MET A 149 7.06 13.85 -22.57
C MET A 149 8.17 12.96 -23.14
N PHE A 150 9.00 12.34 -22.29
CA PHE A 150 10.14 11.52 -22.73
C PHE A 150 9.82 10.01 -22.75
N SER A 151 8.62 9.62 -22.35
CA SER A 151 8.24 8.22 -22.14
C SER A 151 8.32 7.37 -23.40
N GLN A 152 7.99 7.96 -24.54
CA GLN A 152 7.96 7.29 -25.85
C GLN A 152 9.33 6.76 -26.30
N TRP A 153 10.44 7.27 -25.75
CA TRP A 153 11.79 6.84 -26.11
C TRP A 153 12.32 5.70 -25.25
N PHE A 154 11.78 5.50 -24.04
CA PHE A 154 12.40 4.62 -23.04
C PHE A 154 11.47 3.56 -22.49
N MET A 155 10.14 3.70 -22.65
CA MET A 155 9.22 2.73 -22.10
C MET A 155 8.98 1.56 -23.05
N PRO A 156 9.06 0.32 -22.55
CA PRO A 156 8.60 -0.84 -23.29
C PRO A 156 7.08 -0.74 -23.49
N LYS A 157 6.59 -1.30 -24.60
CA LYS A 157 5.16 -1.44 -24.83
C LYS A 157 4.62 -2.57 -23.97
N ALA A 158 3.40 -2.42 -23.46
CA ALA A 158 2.66 -3.51 -22.86
C ALA A 158 2.35 -4.54 -23.94
N GLU A 159 2.73 -5.78 -23.70
CA GLU A 159 2.52 -6.92 -24.58
C GLU A 159 1.99 -8.09 -23.75
N GLY A 160 1.15 -8.95 -24.36
CA GLY A 160 0.71 -10.18 -23.74
C GLY A 160 1.84 -11.20 -23.65
N VAL A 161 1.77 -12.11 -22.68
CA VAL A 161 2.65 -13.29 -22.65
C VAL A 161 2.01 -14.34 -23.55
N HIS A 162 2.71 -14.75 -24.60
CA HIS A 162 2.31 -15.83 -25.51
C HIS A 162 2.76 -17.20 -24.98
#